data_AF-A0AAW0GRQ7-F1
#
_entry.id   AF-A0AAW0GRQ7-F1
#
_cell.length_a   1.000
_cell.length_b   1.000
_cell.length_c   1.000
_cell.angle_alpha   90.00
_cell.angle_beta   90.00
_cell.angle_gamma   90.00
#
_symmetry.space_group_name_H-M   'P 1'
#
loop_
_entity.id
_entity.type
_entity.pdbx_description
1 polymer ?
#
loop_
_entity_poly.entity_id
_entity_poly.type
_entity_poly.pdbx_seq_one_letter_code
_entity_poly.pdbx_strand_id
1 'polypeptide(L)'
;MTFSQIIGFLALAGAALAQTASQFCDSSSGICFQGYTDPTMNMTVGFVFPPVTTPPSDEYIVQIVAPASYGWTGVSAGGTMANSLLFTLWPYNDQIILGTRWTSDYVLPDPYTGPKITLLPDSTANSTHIKATFRCQNCTVWQDGSMGSGDLTAFQLIAYVASYTTKVADPSDVDSSMQEHDAFNFFGLDLSTVHDDNYSSYISGGAAPSAPAPTSSSPTSTSAPPSTTSSASGASQTAFGQCGGTGWTGPITCASGYTCTKLNDYYSQCTP
;
A
#
# COMPACT_ATOMS: atom_id res chain seq x y z
N MET A 1 -39.12 -46.57 17.08
CA MET A 1 -37.69 -46.92 17.11
C MET A 1 -36.98 -46.02 16.12
N THR A 2 -36.10 -45.15 16.62
CA THR A 2 -34.94 -44.50 15.97
C THR A 2 -35.05 -44.09 14.49
N PHE A 3 -35.17 -42.79 14.23
CA PHE A 3 -34.59 -42.16 13.05
C PHE A 3 -33.51 -41.18 13.53
N SER A 4 -32.25 -41.57 13.33
CA SER A 4 -31.07 -40.75 13.54
C SER A 4 -30.87 -39.88 12.31
N GLN A 5 -30.98 -38.56 12.45
CA GLN A 5 -30.55 -37.62 11.41
C GLN A 5 -29.22 -37.01 11.83
N ILE A 6 -28.16 -37.45 11.14
CA ILE A 6 -26.82 -36.86 11.20
C ILE A 6 -26.88 -35.57 10.38
N ILE A 7 -26.80 -34.43 11.05
CA ILE A 7 -26.55 -33.13 10.41
C ILE A 7 -25.03 -33.06 10.18
N GLY A 8 -24.61 -33.27 8.94
CA GLY A 8 -23.24 -33.02 8.52
C GLY A 8 -22.97 -31.52 8.48
N PHE A 9 -22.09 -31.04 9.35
CA PHE A 9 -21.48 -29.72 9.21
C PHE A 9 -20.59 -29.72 7.97
N LEU A 10 -21.07 -29.13 6.88
CA LEU A 10 -20.23 -28.77 5.75
C LEU A 10 -19.41 -27.55 6.16
N ALA A 11 -18.17 -27.77 6.60
CA ALA A 11 -17.21 -26.70 6.79
C ALA A 11 -16.88 -26.12 5.41
N LEU A 12 -17.53 -25.01 5.06
CA LEU A 12 -17.09 -24.18 3.94
C LEU A 12 -15.76 -23.55 4.39
N ALA A 13 -14.65 -24.20 4.06
CA ALA A 13 -13.34 -23.56 4.08
C ALA A 13 -13.38 -22.50 2.97
N GLY A 14 -13.87 -21.30 3.30
CA GLY A 14 -13.69 -20.14 2.47
C GLY A 14 -12.20 -19.91 2.33
N ALA A 15 -11.67 -20.05 1.12
CA ALA A 15 -10.35 -19.54 0.82
C ALA A 15 -10.42 -18.02 1.03
N ALA A 16 -9.84 -17.54 2.14
CA ALA A 16 -9.48 -16.14 2.24
C ALA A 16 -8.44 -15.89 1.13
N LEU A 17 -8.86 -15.22 0.06
CA LEU A 17 -7.92 -14.75 -0.96
C LEU A 17 -7.19 -13.56 -0.35
N ALA A 18 -5.91 -13.76 -0.03
CA ALA A 18 -5.05 -12.69 0.40
C ALA A 18 -4.95 -11.64 -0.73
N GLN A 19 -5.21 -10.37 -0.42
CA GLN A 19 -5.18 -9.26 -1.39
C GLN A 19 -3.72 -8.95 -1.78
N THR A 20 -3.24 -9.55 -2.87
CA THR A 20 -1.90 -9.35 -3.43
C THR A 20 -1.90 -8.34 -4.56
N ALA A 21 -0.82 -7.58 -4.67
CA ALA A 21 -0.53 -6.81 -5.86
C ALA A 21 -0.43 -7.71 -7.12
N SER A 22 -0.80 -7.15 -8.26
CA SER A 22 -0.65 -7.73 -9.59
C SER A 22 -0.27 -6.65 -10.59
N GLN A 23 0.31 -7.04 -11.71
CA GLN A 23 0.73 -6.09 -12.72
C GLN A 23 -0.47 -5.53 -13.46
N PHE A 24 -0.50 -4.21 -13.63
CA PHE A 24 -1.41 -3.54 -14.55
C PHE A 24 -0.67 -2.43 -15.29
N CYS A 25 -1.06 -2.15 -16.54
CA CYS A 25 -0.47 -1.09 -17.32
C CYS A 25 -1.52 -0.03 -17.65
N ASP A 26 -1.26 1.20 -17.24
CA ASP A 26 -2.13 2.34 -17.54
C ASP A 26 -1.98 2.70 -19.02
N SER A 27 -3.05 2.50 -19.79
CA SER A 27 -3.02 2.69 -21.25
C SER A 27 -2.79 4.14 -21.68
N SER A 28 -3.12 5.10 -20.82
CA SER A 28 -3.00 6.53 -21.11
C SER A 28 -1.57 7.06 -20.97
N SER A 29 -0.85 6.59 -19.95
CA SER A 29 0.55 6.94 -19.69
C SER A 29 1.54 5.94 -20.30
N GLY A 30 1.12 4.70 -20.54
CA GLY A 30 1.99 3.59 -20.93
C GLY A 30 2.87 3.06 -19.79
N ILE A 31 2.58 3.45 -18.54
CA ILE A 31 3.34 2.99 -17.36
C ILE A 31 2.74 1.70 -16.84
N CYS A 32 3.58 0.69 -16.63
CA CYS A 32 3.20 -0.54 -15.94
C CYS A 32 3.54 -0.45 -14.45
N PHE A 33 2.57 -0.79 -13.60
CA PHE A 33 2.66 -0.79 -12.15
C PHE A 33 2.45 -2.19 -11.61
N GLN A 34 2.97 -2.44 -10.42
CA GLN A 34 2.48 -3.49 -9.54
C GLN A 34 1.55 -2.87 -8.51
N GLY A 35 0.34 -3.39 -8.39
CA GLY A 35 -0.61 -2.81 -7.45
C GLY A 35 -1.91 -3.57 -7.31
N TYR A 36 -2.87 -2.95 -6.64
CA TYR A 36 -4.15 -3.55 -6.32
C TYR A 36 -5.30 -2.58 -6.61
N THR A 37 -6.41 -3.13 -7.10
CA THR A 37 -7.68 -2.42 -7.20
C THR A 37 -8.66 -3.03 -6.22
N ASP A 38 -9.08 -2.26 -5.23
CA ASP A 38 -10.12 -2.64 -4.28
C ASP A 38 -11.49 -2.40 -4.93
N PRO A 39 -12.25 -3.47 -5.26
CA PRO A 39 -13.58 -3.32 -5.86
C PRO A 39 -14.63 -2.77 -4.90
N THR A 40 -14.38 -2.83 -3.59
CA THR A 40 -15.28 -2.33 -2.54
C THR A 40 -15.08 -0.84 -2.34
N MET A 41 -13.82 -0.39 -2.27
CA MET A 41 -13.48 1.03 -2.13
C MET A 41 -13.41 1.76 -3.49
N ASN A 42 -13.49 1.05 -4.60
CA ASN A 42 -13.28 1.57 -5.97
C ASN A 42 -11.98 2.38 -6.08
N MET A 43 -10.91 1.86 -5.48
CA MET A 43 -9.61 2.51 -5.42
C MET A 43 -8.53 1.63 -6.02
N THR A 44 -7.66 2.22 -6.83
CA THR A 44 -6.46 1.56 -7.37
C THR A 44 -5.22 2.24 -6.82
N VAL A 45 -4.28 1.44 -6.33
CA VAL A 45 -2.95 1.91 -5.90
C VAL A 45 -1.91 1.04 -6.57
N GLY A 46 -0.94 1.66 -7.26
CA GLY A 46 0.14 0.96 -7.94
C GLY A 46 1.48 1.66 -7.78
N PHE A 47 2.55 0.88 -7.78
CA PHE A 47 3.93 1.33 -7.66
C PHE A 47 4.77 0.79 -8.82
N VAL A 48 5.72 1.60 -9.28
CA VAL A 48 6.81 1.15 -10.14
C VAL A 48 8.10 1.81 -9.71
N PHE A 49 9.16 1.02 -9.61
CA PHE A 49 10.48 1.44 -9.16
C PHE A 49 11.45 1.45 -10.34
N PRO A 50 12.53 2.24 -10.28
CA PRO A 50 13.65 2.08 -11.18
C PRO A 50 14.31 0.70 -11.00
N PRO A 51 15.15 0.26 -11.96
CA PRO A 51 15.92 -0.97 -11.81
C PRO A 51 16.70 -1.00 -10.49
N VAL A 52 16.89 -2.19 -9.94
CA VAL A 52 17.64 -2.37 -8.69
C VAL A 52 19.08 -1.88 -8.88
N THR A 53 19.53 -0.97 -8.02
CA THR A 53 20.89 -0.42 -8.02
C THR A 53 21.56 -0.59 -6.65
N THR A 54 22.88 -0.41 -6.62
CA THR A 54 23.66 -0.30 -5.37
C THR A 54 24.43 1.02 -5.39
N PRO A 55 24.09 2.00 -4.52
CA PRO A 55 23.04 1.96 -3.50
C PRO A 55 21.62 1.87 -4.11
N PRO A 56 20.62 1.37 -3.36
CA PRO A 56 19.23 1.36 -3.79
C PRO A 56 18.75 2.78 -4.14
N SER A 57 17.85 2.89 -5.11
CA SER A 57 17.23 4.16 -5.47
C SER A 57 16.41 4.74 -4.30
N ASP A 58 16.31 6.06 -4.26
CA ASP A 58 15.51 6.80 -3.29
C ASP A 58 14.12 7.20 -3.82
N GLU A 59 13.73 6.69 -4.99
CA GLU A 59 12.52 7.12 -5.69
C GLU A 59 11.72 5.99 -6.33
N TYR A 60 10.45 6.31 -6.61
CA TYR A 60 9.51 5.48 -7.36
C TYR A 60 8.40 6.35 -7.95
N ILE A 61 7.57 5.76 -8.83
CA ILE A 61 6.33 6.36 -9.29
C ILE A 61 5.16 5.63 -8.63
N VAL A 62 4.18 6.39 -8.16
CA VAL A 62 2.92 5.88 -7.61
C VAL A 62 1.78 6.31 -8.52
N GLN A 63 0.80 5.44 -8.72
CA GLN A 63 -0.52 5.81 -9.22
C GLN A 63 -1.57 5.56 -8.13
N ILE A 64 -2.41 6.57 -7.87
CA ILE A 64 -3.59 6.48 -7.02
C ILE A 64 -4.80 6.90 -7.85
N VAL A 65 -5.75 5.99 -8.03
CA VAL A 65 -7.06 6.26 -8.63
C VAL A 65 -8.13 6.09 -7.55
N ALA A 66 -8.95 7.11 -7.35
CA ALA A 66 -10.04 7.07 -6.38
C ALA A 66 -11.26 7.85 -6.89
N PRO A 67 -12.48 7.58 -6.36
CA PRO A 67 -13.66 8.36 -6.68
C PRO A 67 -13.49 9.84 -6.31
N ALA A 68 -13.82 10.73 -7.23
CA ALA A 68 -13.77 12.18 -7.01
C ALA A 68 -14.81 12.67 -5.98
N SER A 69 -15.79 11.82 -5.64
CA SER A 69 -16.78 12.10 -4.60
C SER A 69 -16.23 12.00 -3.18
N TYR A 70 -15.06 11.37 -2.99
CA TYR A 70 -14.45 11.25 -1.66
C TYR A 70 -14.00 12.61 -1.14
N GLY A 71 -14.14 12.80 0.17
CA GLY A 71 -13.68 14.02 0.83
C GLY A 71 -12.16 14.14 0.77
N TRP A 72 -11.46 13.03 0.99
CA TRP A 72 -10.03 12.85 0.75
C TRP A 72 -9.69 11.35 0.75
N THR A 73 -8.52 11.03 0.23
CA THR A 73 -7.96 9.68 0.27
C THR A 73 -6.48 9.72 0.62
N GLY A 74 -5.93 8.59 1.05
CA GLY A 74 -4.50 8.50 1.35
C GLY A 74 -3.94 7.11 1.18
N VAL A 75 -2.61 7.04 1.14
CA VAL A 75 -1.83 5.81 1.02
C VAL A 75 -0.68 5.86 2.04
N SER A 76 -0.49 4.78 2.78
CA SER A 76 0.72 4.57 3.58
C SER A 76 1.69 3.67 2.83
N ALA A 77 2.87 4.21 2.51
CA ALA A 77 3.95 3.46 1.88
C ALA A 77 4.57 2.40 2.81
N GLY A 78 4.46 2.61 4.13
CA GLY A 78 4.97 1.68 5.15
C GLY A 78 3.94 0.68 5.68
N GLY A 79 2.68 0.80 5.26
CA GLY A 79 1.60 -0.13 5.62
C GLY A 79 0.93 0.17 6.96
N THR A 80 1.49 1.03 7.81
CA THR A 80 0.85 1.52 9.05
C THR A 80 0.57 3.01 8.97
N MET A 81 -0.31 3.54 9.82
CA MET A 81 -0.50 5.00 9.92
C MET A 81 0.72 5.65 10.60
N ALA A 82 1.03 5.17 11.81
CA ALA A 82 2.20 5.62 12.55
C ALA A 82 3.52 5.15 11.91
N ASN A 83 4.54 6.00 11.97
CA ASN A 83 5.92 5.75 11.54
C ASN A 83 6.07 5.37 10.06
N SER A 84 5.11 5.74 9.22
CA SER A 84 5.12 5.51 7.77
C SER A 84 5.07 6.81 7.00
N LEU A 85 5.68 6.84 5.81
CA LEU A 85 5.43 7.90 4.84
C LEU A 85 3.98 7.79 4.35
N LEU A 86 3.20 8.85 4.57
CA LEU A 86 1.81 8.95 4.14
C LEU A 86 1.68 9.90 2.97
N PHE A 87 0.85 9.55 2.01
CA PHE A 87 0.36 10.44 0.95
C PHE A 87 -1.11 10.74 1.22
N THR A 88 -1.49 12.00 1.12
CA THR A 88 -2.90 12.43 1.18
C THR A 88 -3.25 13.24 -0.04
N LEU A 89 -4.42 12.98 -0.63
CA LEU A 89 -4.88 13.69 -1.81
C LEU A 89 -6.40 13.86 -1.88
N TRP A 90 -6.81 14.92 -2.57
CA TRP A 90 -8.20 15.23 -2.89
C TRP A 90 -8.27 16.15 -4.12
N PRO A 91 -9.40 16.18 -4.83
CA PRO A 91 -9.62 17.14 -5.91
C PRO A 91 -10.03 18.53 -5.38
N TYR A 92 -9.52 19.59 -6.00
CA TYR A 92 -9.97 20.97 -5.75
C TYR A 92 -9.84 21.81 -7.03
N ASN A 93 -10.94 22.41 -7.50
CA ASN A 93 -10.97 23.24 -8.71
C ASN A 93 -10.28 22.59 -9.94
N ASP A 94 -10.65 21.34 -10.25
CA ASP A 94 -10.07 20.53 -11.33
C ASP A 94 -8.56 20.23 -11.19
N GLN A 95 -7.97 20.54 -10.02
CA GLN A 95 -6.61 20.20 -9.65
C GLN A 95 -6.57 19.05 -8.65
N ILE A 96 -5.40 18.41 -8.58
CA ILE A 96 -5.08 17.41 -7.57
C ILE A 96 -4.26 18.11 -6.49
N ILE A 97 -4.81 18.17 -5.28
CA ILE A 97 -4.04 18.53 -4.10
C ILE A 97 -3.45 17.24 -3.56
N LEU A 98 -2.12 17.16 -3.50
CA LEU A 98 -1.38 15.97 -3.09
C LEU A 98 -0.21 16.41 -2.21
N GLY A 99 -0.12 15.84 -1.02
CA GLY A 99 0.90 16.14 -0.03
C GLY A 99 1.41 14.90 0.70
N THR A 100 2.53 15.08 1.39
CA THR A 100 3.11 14.06 2.25
C THR A 100 2.87 14.37 3.72
N ARG A 101 2.63 13.34 4.51
CA ARG A 101 2.41 13.45 5.95
C ARG A 101 3.12 12.35 6.71
N TRP A 102 3.27 12.57 8.01
CA TRP A 102 3.85 11.60 8.94
C TRP A 102 3.31 11.83 10.35
N THR A 103 3.26 10.76 11.14
CA THR A 103 2.91 10.80 12.57
C THR A 103 3.59 9.64 13.28
N SER A 104 3.90 9.79 14.57
CA SER A 104 4.40 8.72 15.42
C SER A 104 3.29 7.88 16.08
N ASP A 105 2.04 8.32 15.99
CA ASP A 105 0.89 7.71 16.67
C ASP A 105 -0.41 7.88 15.84
N TYR A 106 -1.52 7.31 16.31
CA TYR A 106 -2.85 7.41 15.69
C TYR A 106 -3.53 8.75 16.01
N VAL A 107 -2.88 9.82 15.59
CA VAL A 107 -3.33 11.22 15.68
C VAL A 107 -3.23 11.87 14.30
N LEU A 108 -3.81 13.07 14.14
CA LEU A 108 -3.73 13.82 12.88
C LEU A 108 -2.28 13.91 12.39
N PRO A 109 -1.96 13.36 11.21
CA PRO A 109 -0.61 13.44 10.68
C PRO A 109 -0.22 14.86 10.28
N ASP A 110 0.98 15.27 10.68
CA ASP A 110 1.57 16.55 10.33
C ASP A 110 2.13 16.53 8.90
N PRO A 111 2.20 17.68 8.20
CA PRO A 111 2.92 17.80 6.95
C PRO A 111 4.36 17.31 7.07
N TYR A 112 4.78 16.46 6.14
CA TYR A 112 6.08 15.81 6.18
C TYR A 112 7.01 16.32 5.08
N THR A 113 8.05 17.04 5.48
CA THR A 113 9.08 17.58 4.60
C THR A 113 10.15 16.54 4.26
N GLY A 114 10.77 16.64 3.10
CA GLY A 114 11.86 15.76 2.68
C GLY A 114 11.55 15.05 1.37
N PRO A 115 10.44 14.32 1.26
CA PRO A 115 9.94 13.82 -0.01
C PRO A 115 9.72 14.96 -1.01
N LYS A 116 10.04 14.71 -2.27
CA LYS A 116 9.71 15.60 -3.38
C LYS A 116 8.73 14.91 -4.31
N ILE A 117 7.52 15.46 -4.34
CA ILE A 117 6.42 14.95 -5.16
C ILE A 117 6.35 15.73 -6.48
N THR A 118 6.19 15.01 -7.59
CA THR A 118 5.98 15.62 -8.90
C THR A 118 4.89 14.85 -9.64
N LEU A 119 3.73 15.47 -9.83
CA LEU A 119 2.66 14.93 -10.66
C LEU A 119 3.18 14.75 -12.09
N LEU A 120 2.93 13.57 -12.66
CA LEU A 120 3.21 13.25 -14.05
C LEU A 120 2.04 13.71 -14.94
N PRO A 121 2.29 13.97 -16.25
CA PRO A 121 1.32 14.63 -17.13
C PRO A 121 -0.04 13.92 -17.30
N ASP A 122 -0.09 12.61 -17.09
CA ASP A 122 -1.32 11.81 -17.19
C ASP A 122 -2.24 11.94 -15.95
N SER A 123 -1.80 12.68 -14.93
CA SER A 123 -2.64 12.94 -13.76
C SER A 123 -3.85 13.80 -14.11
N THR A 124 -5.03 13.40 -13.65
CA THR A 124 -6.30 14.07 -13.96
C THR A 124 -7.26 14.06 -12.77
N ALA A 125 -8.06 15.11 -12.63
CA ALA A 125 -9.24 15.11 -11.77
C ALA A 125 -10.46 15.43 -12.65
N ASN A 126 -11.50 14.60 -12.57
CA ASN A 126 -12.76 14.82 -13.26
C ASN A 126 -13.93 14.54 -12.32
N SER A 127 -15.16 14.61 -12.84
CA SER A 127 -16.38 14.41 -12.04
C SER A 127 -16.54 13.01 -11.45
N THR A 128 -15.81 12.02 -11.95
CA THR A 128 -15.91 10.62 -11.50
C THR A 128 -14.73 10.19 -10.66
N HIS A 129 -13.51 10.51 -11.08
CA HIS A 129 -12.29 10.02 -10.44
C HIS A 129 -11.20 11.10 -10.39
N ILE A 130 -10.39 10.99 -9.34
CA ILE A 130 -9.05 11.52 -9.30
C ILE A 130 -8.09 10.39 -9.70
N LYS A 131 -7.18 10.68 -10.64
CA LYS A 131 -6.03 9.84 -10.98
C LYS A 131 -4.77 10.66 -10.76
N ALA A 132 -4.07 10.40 -9.67
CA ALA A 132 -2.77 11.00 -9.38
C ALA A 132 -1.66 10.00 -9.73
N THR A 133 -0.93 10.26 -10.81
CA THR A 133 0.29 9.52 -11.14
C THR A 133 1.47 10.43 -10.85
N PHE A 134 2.33 10.10 -9.89
CA PHE A 134 3.39 11.01 -9.45
C PHE A 134 4.70 10.30 -9.19
N ARG A 135 5.80 10.98 -9.48
CA ARG A 135 7.14 10.61 -9.04
C ARG A 135 7.33 11.08 -7.60
N CYS A 136 7.83 10.20 -6.76
CA CYS A 136 8.20 10.47 -5.38
C CYS A 136 9.71 10.29 -5.24
N GLN A 137 10.45 11.39 -5.07
CA GLN A 137 11.89 11.34 -4.80
C GLN A 137 12.15 11.50 -3.30
N ASN A 138 13.20 10.86 -2.78
CA ASN A 138 13.49 10.79 -1.34
C ASN A 138 12.33 10.16 -0.54
N CYS A 139 11.83 9.00 -1.01
CA CYS A 139 10.62 8.35 -0.50
C CYS A 139 10.78 6.88 -0.12
N THR A 140 11.96 6.28 -0.30
CA THR A 140 12.21 4.88 0.11
C THR A 140 12.69 4.77 1.56
N VAL A 141 13.13 5.88 2.15
CA VAL A 141 13.48 6.01 3.56
C VAL A 141 12.80 7.25 4.11
N TRP A 142 12.24 7.14 5.31
CA TRP A 142 11.60 8.24 6.02
C TRP A 142 11.93 8.15 7.51
N GLN A 143 11.35 9.05 8.29
CA GLN A 143 11.56 9.07 9.73
C GLN A 143 10.99 7.80 10.36
N ASP A 144 11.85 7.08 11.08
CA ASP A 144 11.51 5.85 11.82
C ASP A 144 10.98 4.70 10.95
N GLY A 145 11.23 4.71 9.63
CA GLY A 145 10.85 3.62 8.74
C GLY A 145 11.44 3.69 7.33
N SER A 146 11.23 2.62 6.57
CA SER A 146 11.69 2.52 5.18
C SER A 146 10.86 1.50 4.41
N MET A 147 10.84 1.67 3.09
CA MET A 147 10.25 0.73 2.14
C MET A 147 11.00 -0.61 2.23
N GLY A 148 10.26 -1.71 2.32
CA GLY A 148 10.80 -3.08 2.41
C GLY A 148 11.71 -3.30 3.60
N SER A 149 11.57 -2.52 4.68
CA SER A 149 12.55 -2.49 5.79
C SER A 149 13.99 -2.21 5.34
N GLY A 150 14.16 -1.45 4.25
CA GLY A 150 15.44 -1.09 3.65
C GLY A 150 15.90 -2.01 2.52
N ASP A 151 15.17 -3.09 2.25
CA ASP A 151 15.41 -3.98 1.12
C ASP A 151 14.31 -3.79 0.06
N LEU A 152 14.67 -3.11 -1.03
CA LEU A 152 13.74 -2.87 -2.15
C LEU A 152 13.44 -4.12 -2.98
N THR A 153 13.82 -5.32 -2.54
CA THR A 153 13.42 -6.59 -3.14
C THR A 153 12.56 -7.44 -2.19
N ALA A 154 12.27 -6.95 -0.99
CA ALA A 154 11.51 -7.65 0.03
C ALA A 154 9.99 -7.43 -0.08
N PHE A 155 9.25 -8.04 0.85
CA PHE A 155 7.82 -7.78 1.02
C PHE A 155 7.58 -6.39 1.62
N GLN A 156 6.58 -5.68 1.10
CA GLN A 156 6.03 -4.46 1.67
C GLN A 156 4.52 -4.60 1.87
N LEU A 157 4.03 -4.17 3.03
CA LEU A 157 2.59 -3.95 3.22
C LEU A 157 2.24 -2.51 2.79
N ILE A 158 1.23 -2.35 1.94
CA ILE A 158 0.70 -1.02 1.60
C ILE A 158 -0.68 -0.88 2.22
N ALA A 159 -0.95 0.27 2.85
CA ALA A 159 -2.29 0.63 3.29
C ALA A 159 -2.85 1.77 2.46
N TYR A 160 -4.17 1.82 2.32
CA TYR A 160 -4.89 2.90 1.66
C TYR A 160 -6.19 3.19 2.39
N VAL A 161 -6.60 4.44 2.35
CA VAL A 161 -7.69 4.97 3.17
C VAL A 161 -8.59 5.90 2.36
N ALA A 162 -9.84 6.03 2.78
CA ALA A 162 -10.78 6.99 2.22
C ALA A 162 -11.64 7.61 3.31
N SER A 163 -11.85 8.93 3.23
CA SER A 163 -13.04 9.55 3.79
C SER A 163 -14.06 9.76 2.68
N TYR A 164 -15.24 9.17 2.84
CA TYR A 164 -16.25 9.13 1.80
C TYR A 164 -16.96 10.47 1.62
N THR A 165 -17.24 11.19 2.71
CA THR A 165 -18.04 12.41 2.65
C THR A 165 -17.42 13.61 3.38
N THR A 166 -16.55 13.36 4.37
CA THR A 166 -15.94 14.43 5.15
C THR A 166 -14.73 14.99 4.42
N LYS A 167 -14.85 16.23 3.95
CA LYS A 167 -13.74 16.95 3.31
C LYS A 167 -12.70 17.40 4.33
N VAL A 168 -11.49 17.67 3.85
CA VAL A 168 -10.49 18.44 4.61
C VAL A 168 -11.04 19.83 4.95
N ALA A 169 -10.50 20.47 5.99
CA ALA A 169 -11.01 21.73 6.51
C ALA A 169 -10.88 22.90 5.51
N ASP A 170 -9.80 22.93 4.75
CA ASP A 170 -9.49 23.87 3.69
C ASP A 170 -8.98 23.09 2.46
N PRO A 171 -9.85 22.79 1.49
CA PRO A 171 -9.48 22.02 0.30
C PRO A 171 -8.44 22.69 -0.60
N SER A 172 -8.13 23.98 -0.40
CA SER A 172 -7.11 24.69 -1.19
C SER A 172 -5.70 24.56 -0.62
N ASP A 173 -5.58 24.11 0.63
CA ASP A 173 -4.31 24.00 1.36
C ASP A 173 -3.88 22.53 1.47
N VAL A 174 -2.74 22.18 0.89
CA VAL A 174 -2.17 20.82 0.98
C VAL A 174 -1.90 20.36 2.42
N ASP A 175 -1.70 21.32 3.33
CA ASP A 175 -1.41 21.07 4.74
C ASP A 175 -2.68 21.07 5.61
N SER A 176 -3.86 21.17 4.99
CA SER A 176 -5.15 21.26 5.68
C SER A 176 -5.39 20.15 6.70
N SER A 177 -6.07 20.48 7.80
CA SER A 177 -6.49 19.46 8.76
C SER A 177 -7.59 18.56 8.17
N MET A 178 -7.61 17.30 8.63
CA MET A 178 -8.54 16.28 8.19
C MET A 178 -9.08 15.49 9.39
N GLN A 179 -10.31 14.97 9.24
CA GLN A 179 -10.86 14.01 10.19
C GLN A 179 -10.35 12.61 9.88
N GLU A 180 -10.55 11.68 10.80
CA GLU A 180 -10.26 10.26 10.59
C GLU A 180 -10.99 9.72 9.34
N HIS A 181 -10.33 8.81 8.62
CA HIS A 181 -10.90 8.15 7.45
C HIS A 181 -12.02 7.18 7.82
N ASP A 182 -13.05 7.07 6.98
CA ASP A 182 -14.19 6.18 7.20
C ASP A 182 -13.84 4.70 6.92
N ALA A 183 -12.87 4.47 6.05
CA ALA A 183 -12.46 3.15 5.62
C ALA A 183 -10.96 3.10 5.35
N PHE A 184 -10.38 1.93 5.59
CA PHE A 184 -9.01 1.59 5.25
C PHE A 184 -8.91 0.11 4.88
N ASN A 185 -7.93 -0.23 4.06
CA ASN A 185 -7.61 -1.61 3.73
C ASN A 185 -6.13 -1.71 3.33
N PHE A 186 -5.64 -2.94 3.07
CA PHE A 186 -4.23 -3.21 2.84
C PHE A 186 -4.05 -4.20 1.69
N PHE A 187 -2.91 -4.13 1.01
CA PHE A 187 -2.47 -5.19 0.10
C PHE A 187 -0.98 -5.45 0.27
N GLY A 188 -0.57 -6.69 -0.01
CA GLY A 188 0.82 -7.10 -0.04
C GLY A 188 1.48 -6.75 -1.38
N LEU A 189 2.65 -6.13 -1.34
CA LEU A 189 3.47 -5.78 -2.48
C LEU A 189 4.80 -6.53 -2.41
N ASP A 190 5.11 -7.33 -3.44
CA ASP A 190 6.42 -7.98 -3.60
C ASP A 190 7.36 -7.04 -4.35
N LEU A 191 8.27 -6.37 -3.63
CA LEU A 191 9.16 -5.37 -4.22
C LEU A 191 10.14 -5.99 -5.23
N SER A 192 10.42 -7.30 -5.18
CA SER A 192 11.26 -7.93 -6.22
C SER A 192 10.66 -7.83 -7.64
N THR A 193 9.35 -7.55 -7.73
CA THR A 193 8.60 -7.52 -8.99
C THR A 193 8.19 -6.11 -9.45
N VAL A 194 8.49 -5.07 -8.67
CA VAL A 194 8.02 -3.69 -8.93
C VAL A 194 8.98 -2.85 -9.78
N HIS A 195 10.15 -3.39 -10.12
CA HIS A 195 11.19 -2.70 -10.87
C HIS A 195 10.99 -2.81 -12.39
N ASP A 196 11.16 -1.71 -13.12
CA ASP A 196 11.00 -1.67 -14.58
C ASP A 196 12.18 -0.94 -15.26
N ASP A 197 12.80 -1.59 -16.25
CA ASP A 197 13.90 -1.01 -17.05
C ASP A 197 13.49 0.25 -17.82
N ASN A 198 12.19 0.43 -18.08
CA ASN A 198 11.65 1.60 -18.75
C ASN A 198 11.42 2.79 -17.81
N TYR A 199 11.70 2.69 -16.50
CA TYR A 199 11.40 3.73 -15.52
C TYR A 199 11.89 5.14 -15.93
N SER A 200 13.09 5.22 -16.52
CA SER A 200 13.65 6.50 -17.01
C SER A 200 12.85 7.14 -18.15
N SER A 201 12.15 6.34 -18.96
CA SER A 201 11.24 6.84 -20.00
C SER A 201 9.96 7.42 -19.39
N TYR A 202 9.42 6.78 -18.35
CA TYR A 202 8.21 7.23 -17.66
C TYR A 202 8.37 8.63 -17.06
N ILE A 203 9.52 8.92 -16.45
CA ILE A 203 9.80 10.24 -15.85
C ILE A 203 10.08 11.34 -16.87
N SER A 204 10.42 11.00 -18.12
CA SER A 204 10.67 11.97 -19.20
C SER A 204 9.43 12.27 -20.06
N GLY A 205 8.28 11.67 -19.73
CA GLY A 205 7.04 11.80 -20.49
C GLY A 205 6.99 10.92 -21.73
N GLY A 206 7.93 9.98 -21.88
CA GLY A 206 7.88 8.94 -22.90
C GLY A 206 7.06 7.75 -22.42
N ALA A 207 6.06 7.32 -23.21
CA ALA A 207 5.44 6.02 -23.00
C ALA A 207 6.48 4.92 -23.26
N ALA A 208 6.48 3.84 -22.47
CA ALA A 208 7.27 2.66 -22.82
C ALA A 208 6.84 2.14 -24.20
N PRO A 209 7.77 1.62 -25.02
CA PRO A 209 7.39 0.84 -26.20
C PRO A 209 6.47 -0.30 -25.76
N SER A 210 5.38 -0.54 -26.48
CA SER A 210 4.50 -1.69 -26.23
C SER A 210 5.32 -2.98 -26.17
N ALA A 211 5.39 -3.59 -24.98
CA ALA A 211 6.00 -4.89 -24.79
C ALA A 211 5.19 -5.97 -25.55
N PRO A 212 5.84 -6.96 -26.17
CA PRO A 212 5.14 -8.10 -26.76
C PRO A 212 4.48 -8.95 -25.66
N ALA A 213 3.38 -9.62 -26.00
CA ALA A 213 2.64 -10.51 -25.09
C ALA A 213 3.58 -11.55 -24.42
N PRO A 214 3.37 -11.88 -23.13
CA PRO A 214 4.27 -12.77 -22.40
C PRO A 214 4.14 -14.21 -22.92
N THR A 215 5.26 -14.79 -23.35
CA THR A 215 5.39 -16.25 -23.51
C THR A 215 5.51 -16.90 -22.14
N SER A 216 4.50 -17.70 -21.79
CA SER A 216 4.44 -18.54 -20.59
C SER A 216 5.58 -19.55 -20.55
N SER A 217 6.55 -19.34 -19.65
CA SER A 217 7.47 -20.39 -19.20
C SER A 217 7.13 -20.79 -17.76
N SER A 218 6.72 -22.05 -17.60
CA SER A 218 6.43 -22.70 -16.32
C SER A 218 7.65 -22.67 -15.39
N PRO A 219 7.55 -22.24 -14.12
CA PRO A 219 8.66 -22.35 -13.19
C PRO A 219 8.75 -23.80 -12.67
N THR A 220 9.96 -24.33 -12.64
CA THR A 220 10.28 -25.62 -12.03
C THR A 220 10.44 -25.40 -10.53
N SER A 221 9.54 -25.95 -9.72
CA SER A 221 9.59 -25.88 -8.26
C SER A 221 10.76 -26.70 -7.71
N THR A 222 11.71 -26.04 -7.04
CA THR A 222 12.74 -26.72 -6.23
C THR A 222 12.44 -26.42 -4.76
N SER A 223 11.99 -27.44 -4.03
CA SER A 223 11.66 -27.35 -2.60
C SER A 223 12.94 -27.29 -1.77
N ALA A 224 13.23 -26.15 -1.15
CA ALA A 224 14.24 -26.04 -0.10
C ALA A 224 13.61 -26.39 1.27
N PRO A 225 14.33 -27.10 2.16
CA PRO A 225 13.81 -27.49 3.48
C PRO A 225 13.64 -26.29 4.43
N PRO A 226 12.72 -26.35 5.41
CA PRO A 226 12.46 -25.24 6.31
C PRO A 226 13.62 -25.05 7.29
N SER A 227 14.22 -23.87 7.28
CA SER A 227 15.18 -23.43 8.31
C SER A 227 14.41 -22.89 9.50
N THR A 228 14.39 -23.64 10.61
CA THR A 228 13.86 -23.15 11.89
C THR A 228 14.93 -22.30 12.58
N THR A 229 14.88 -20.98 12.42
CA THR A 229 15.58 -20.05 13.32
C THR A 229 14.71 -19.83 14.56
N SER A 230 15.21 -20.28 15.69
CA SER A 230 14.65 -20.05 17.02
C SER A 230 14.55 -18.56 17.33
N SER A 231 13.33 -18.12 17.64
CA SER A 231 12.97 -16.75 18.03
C SER A 231 13.73 -16.33 19.28
N ALA A 232 14.35 -15.15 19.25
CA ALA A 232 14.71 -14.43 20.47
C ALA A 232 13.43 -14.13 21.27
N SER A 233 13.52 -14.13 22.60
CA SER A 233 12.41 -13.78 23.50
C SER A 233 11.85 -12.40 23.14
N GLY A 234 10.66 -12.36 22.55
CA GLY A 234 10.14 -11.20 21.83
C GLY A 234 9.82 -10.01 22.72
N ALA A 235 10.27 -8.82 22.31
CA ALA A 235 9.71 -7.56 22.79
C ALA A 235 8.18 -7.57 22.59
N SER A 236 7.45 -6.87 23.45
CA SER A 236 6.01 -6.71 23.25
C SER A 236 5.75 -5.64 22.19
N GLN A 237 4.82 -5.88 21.27
CA GLN A 237 4.32 -4.84 20.35
C GLN A 237 3.56 -3.75 21.12
N THR A 238 3.65 -2.53 20.61
CA THR A 238 2.91 -1.40 21.16
C THR A 238 1.41 -1.53 20.90
N ALA A 239 0.61 -0.73 21.63
CA ALA A 239 -0.79 -0.52 21.29
C ALA A 239 -0.95 -0.18 19.81
N PHE A 240 -1.92 -0.80 19.13
CA PHE A 240 -2.22 -0.58 17.71
C PHE A 240 -1.08 -0.90 16.72
N GLY A 241 0.00 -1.54 17.19
CA GLY A 241 1.10 -2.01 16.35
C GLY A 241 0.73 -3.29 15.58
N GLN A 242 1.45 -3.56 14.49
CA GLN A 242 1.30 -4.82 13.76
C GLN A 242 1.85 -5.98 14.60
N CYS A 243 1.03 -7.00 14.85
CA CYS A 243 1.38 -8.16 15.67
C CYS A 243 1.30 -9.48 14.91
N GLY A 244 1.05 -9.43 13.60
CA GLY A 244 0.94 -10.62 12.76
C GLY A 244 0.56 -10.29 11.32
N GLY A 245 0.44 -11.34 10.52
CA GLY A 245 0.15 -11.28 9.08
C GLY A 245 1.26 -11.92 8.24
N THR A 246 0.92 -12.30 7.01
CA THR A 246 1.85 -12.87 6.03
C THR A 246 3.01 -11.89 5.79
N GLY A 247 4.24 -12.36 5.93
CA GLY A 247 5.46 -11.56 5.75
C GLY A 247 5.91 -10.77 6.99
N TRP A 248 5.12 -10.72 8.07
CA TRP A 248 5.51 -10.05 9.31
C TRP A 248 6.62 -10.82 10.05
N THR A 249 7.74 -10.14 10.34
CA THR A 249 8.89 -10.68 11.07
C THR A 249 9.11 -10.02 12.43
N GLY A 250 8.29 -9.04 12.78
CA GLY A 250 8.36 -8.32 14.06
C GLY A 250 7.67 -9.05 15.21
N PRO A 251 7.50 -8.39 16.36
CA PRO A 251 6.94 -9.05 17.53
C PRO A 251 5.47 -9.44 17.37
N ILE A 252 5.10 -10.56 17.97
CA ILE A 252 3.75 -11.17 17.84
C ILE A 252 2.89 -11.05 19.10
N THR A 253 3.48 -10.59 20.20
CA THR A 253 2.81 -10.45 21.51
C THR A 253 2.51 -8.98 21.78
N CYS A 254 1.23 -8.63 21.94
CA CYS A 254 0.82 -7.26 22.24
C CYS A 254 1.11 -6.86 23.69
N ALA A 255 1.29 -5.55 23.92
CA ALA A 255 1.41 -4.96 25.25
C ALA A 255 0.23 -5.36 26.15
N SER A 256 0.43 -5.32 27.47
CA SER A 256 -0.62 -5.68 28.43
C SER A 256 -1.89 -4.85 28.20
N GLY A 257 -3.04 -5.53 28.16
CA GLY A 257 -4.33 -4.92 27.86
C GLY A 257 -4.67 -4.85 26.38
N TYR A 258 -3.85 -5.44 25.49
CA TYR A 258 -4.13 -5.54 24.06
C TYR A 258 -4.06 -6.99 23.58
N THR A 259 -4.89 -7.33 22.60
CA THR A 259 -4.96 -8.64 21.93
C THR A 259 -4.61 -8.49 20.45
N CYS A 260 -3.84 -9.45 19.91
CA CYS A 260 -3.53 -9.46 18.49
C CYS A 260 -4.75 -9.92 17.68
N THR A 261 -5.41 -8.98 17.01
CA THR A 261 -6.62 -9.24 16.22
C THR A 261 -6.25 -9.25 14.74
N LYS A 262 -6.57 -10.34 14.04
CA LYS A 262 -6.38 -10.43 12.58
C LYS A 262 -7.39 -9.52 11.87
N LEU A 263 -6.91 -8.56 11.08
CA LEU A 263 -7.77 -7.74 10.19
C LEU A 263 -7.86 -8.35 8.80
N ASN A 264 -6.73 -8.77 8.23
CA ASN A 264 -6.67 -9.53 6.98
C ASN A 264 -5.45 -10.48 6.98
N ASP A 265 -5.17 -11.11 5.84
CA ASP A 265 -4.09 -12.10 5.72
C ASP A 265 -2.68 -11.52 5.88
N TYR A 266 -2.49 -10.21 5.66
CA TYR A 266 -1.20 -9.53 5.75
C TYR A 266 -1.05 -8.67 7.01
N TYR A 267 -2.15 -8.34 7.69
CA TYR A 267 -2.15 -7.43 8.82
C TYR A 267 -3.01 -7.93 9.98
N SER A 268 -2.37 -8.11 11.13
CA SER A 268 -3.02 -8.26 12.43
C SER A 268 -2.53 -7.14 13.33
N GLN A 269 -3.43 -6.54 14.12
CA GLN A 269 -3.14 -5.36 14.93
C GLN A 269 -3.41 -5.63 16.41
N CYS A 270 -2.59 -5.06 17.28
CA CYS A 270 -2.87 -5.00 18.72
C CYS A 270 -4.06 -4.07 19.00
N THR A 271 -5.22 -4.64 19.33
CA THR A 271 -6.42 -3.88 19.72
C THR A 271 -6.73 -4.07 21.21
N PRO A 272 -7.34 -3.10 21.90
CA PRO A 272 -7.77 -3.25 23.30
C PRO A 272 -8.64 -4.49 23.55
#